data_AF-A0A3N7CSA6-F1
#
_entry.id   AF-A0A3N7CSA6-F1
#
_cell.length_a   1.000
_cell.length_b   1.000
_cell.length_c   1.000
_cell.angle_alpha   90.00
_cell.angle_beta   90.00
_cell.angle_gamma   90.00
#
_symmetry.space_group_name_H-M   'P 1'
#
loop_
_entity.id
_entity.type
_entity.pdbx_description
1 polymer ?
#
loop_
_entity_poly.entity_id
_entity_poly.type
_entity_poly.pdbx_seq_one_letter_code
_entity_poly.pdbx_strand_id
1 'polypeptide(L)'
;MKKILLALSATVLCANIALANPAADKRKDFATKSKEECSAGIAEMGMEKEKASKFCDCYVDNVMKVLTDKDIETLDKLADDAQPDKELAEKMEKAGAPCASLISGGE
;
A
#
# COMPACT_ATOMS: atom_id res chain seq x y z
N MET A 1 8.61 14.15 1.21
CA MET A 1 7.90 13.24 0.28
C MET A 1 8.44 11.81 0.33
N LYS A 2 9.72 11.55 0.03
CA LYS A 2 10.28 10.19 0.04
C LYS A 2 10.14 9.46 1.39
N LYS A 3 10.31 10.18 2.51
CA LYS A 3 10.09 9.65 3.87
C LYS A 3 8.61 9.31 4.17
N ILE A 4 7.67 10.03 3.56
CA ILE A 4 6.22 9.77 3.72
C ILE A 4 5.84 8.54 2.90
N LEU A 5 6.39 8.39 1.68
CA LEU A 5 6.19 7.18 0.86
C LEU A 5 6.76 5.92 1.52
N LEU A 6 7.93 6.03 2.16
CA LEU A 6 8.57 4.95 2.92
C LEU A 6 7.83 4.62 4.21
N ALA A 7 7.35 5.63 4.93
CA ALA A 7 6.51 5.43 6.10
C ALA A 7 5.18 4.77 5.70
N LEU A 8 4.57 5.19 4.59
CA LEU A 8 3.34 4.62 4.06
C LEU A 8 3.51 3.19 3.58
N SER A 9 4.60 2.86 2.88
CA SER A 9 4.86 1.47 2.50
C SER A 9 5.05 0.53 3.70
N ALA A 10 5.42 1.07 4.87
CA ALA A 10 5.55 0.31 6.11
C ALA A 10 4.28 0.27 6.97
N THR A 11 3.50 1.36 7.06
CA THR A 11 2.29 1.42 7.91
C THR A 11 1.02 0.95 7.21
N VAL A 12 0.95 0.98 5.88
CA VAL A 12 -0.29 0.71 5.13
C VAL A 12 -0.60 -0.78 4.95
N LEU A 13 0.38 -1.66 5.13
CA LEU A 13 0.23 -3.10 4.82
C LEU A 13 0.17 -3.99 6.05
N CYS A 14 0.10 -3.39 7.23
CA CYS A 14 0.12 -4.09 8.49
C CYS A 14 -1.30 -4.19 9.06
N ALA A 15 -2.06 -5.19 8.60
CA ALA A 15 -3.09 -5.81 9.43
C ALA A 15 -3.42 -7.24 8.98
N ASN A 16 -3.53 -8.13 9.97
CA ASN A 16 -3.65 -9.59 9.87
C ASN A 16 -5.05 -10.16 9.50
N ILE A 17 -5.01 -11.48 9.18
CA ILE A 17 -5.98 -12.61 9.34
C ILE A 17 -6.73 -13.19 8.10
N ALA A 18 -6.18 -14.34 7.67
CA ALA A 18 -6.77 -15.66 7.35
C ALA A 18 -7.70 -15.90 6.13
N LEU A 19 -7.13 -16.72 5.22
CA LEU A 19 -7.72 -17.84 4.47
C LEU A 19 -9.00 -17.58 3.66
N ALA A 20 -8.82 -17.31 2.36
CA ALA A 20 -9.46 -18.09 1.27
C ALA A 20 -8.74 -17.88 -0.07
N ASN A 21 -8.40 -18.98 -0.76
CA ASN A 21 -7.98 -18.98 -2.18
C ASN A 21 -9.22 -18.96 -3.09
N PRO A 22 -9.16 -18.49 -4.37
CA PRO A 22 -8.04 -18.69 -5.28
C PRO A 22 -7.53 -17.39 -5.97
N ALA A 23 -6.28 -17.01 -5.69
CA ALA A 23 -5.45 -16.00 -6.36
C ALA A 23 -6.11 -14.66 -6.77
N ALA A 24 -6.98 -14.61 -7.79
CA ALA A 24 -7.59 -13.37 -8.26
C ALA A 24 -8.47 -12.66 -7.20
N ASP A 25 -9.24 -13.44 -6.42
CA ASP A 25 -10.04 -12.91 -5.31
C ASP A 25 -9.15 -12.35 -4.21
N LYS A 26 -8.06 -13.04 -3.87
CA LYS A 26 -7.07 -12.57 -2.88
C LYS A 26 -6.41 -11.27 -3.30
N ARG A 27 -6.05 -11.11 -4.57
CA ARG A 27 -5.41 -9.88 -5.06
C ARG A 27 -6.37 -8.70 -4.97
N LYS A 28 -7.65 -8.92 -5.27
CA LYS A 28 -8.69 -7.89 -5.18
C LYS A 28 -9.03 -7.55 -3.73
N ASP A 29 -9.13 -8.56 -2.87
CA ASP A 29 -9.38 -8.41 -1.44
C ASP A 29 -8.22 -7.65 -0.77
N PHE A 30 -6.99 -8.08 -1.01
CA PHE A 30 -5.78 -7.40 -0.56
C PHE A 30 -5.72 -5.96 -1.05
N ALA A 31 -6.00 -5.71 -2.34
CA ALA A 31 -6.04 -4.36 -2.87
C ALA A 31 -7.12 -3.48 -2.23
N THR A 32 -8.30 -4.04 -1.95
CA THR A 32 -9.39 -3.30 -1.28
C THR A 32 -8.98 -2.93 0.13
N LYS A 33 -8.52 -3.91 0.92
CA LYS A 33 -8.06 -3.72 2.29
C LYS A 33 -6.91 -2.72 2.36
N SER A 34 -5.86 -2.90 1.54
CA SER A 34 -4.71 -1.98 1.48
C SER A 34 -5.14 -0.55 1.13
N LYS A 35 -6.16 -0.34 0.28
CA LYS A 35 -6.66 1.02 -0.02
C LYS A 35 -7.36 1.64 1.19
N GLU A 36 -8.19 0.88 1.88
CA GLU A 36 -8.90 1.35 3.08
C GLU A 36 -7.90 1.72 4.19
N GLU A 37 -6.97 0.83 4.51
CA GLU A 37 -5.95 1.05 5.53
C GLU A 37 -5.00 2.18 5.17
N CYS A 38 -4.61 2.28 3.89
CA CYS A 38 -3.85 3.41 3.38
C CYS A 38 -4.55 4.73 3.62
N SER A 39 -5.82 4.80 3.23
CA SER A 39 -6.58 6.05 3.29
C SER A 39 -6.85 6.47 4.74
N ALA A 40 -7.11 5.50 5.62
CA ALA A 40 -7.27 5.71 7.06
C ALA A 40 -5.97 6.21 7.69
N GLY A 41 -4.84 5.51 7.48
CA GLY A 41 -3.55 5.90 8.03
C GLY A 41 -3.08 7.27 7.53
N ILE A 42 -3.30 7.60 6.25
CA ILE A 42 -3.00 8.93 5.71
C ILE A 42 -3.92 10.01 6.30
N ALA A 43 -5.20 9.71 6.48
CA ALA A 43 -6.13 10.65 7.11
C ALA A 43 -5.78 10.92 8.58
N GLU A 44 -5.33 9.90 9.33
CA GLU A 44 -4.84 10.06 10.70
C GLU A 44 -3.59 10.95 10.78
N MET A 45 -2.76 10.96 9.73
CA MET A 45 -1.63 11.88 9.58
C MET A 45 -2.04 13.33 9.22
N GLY A 46 -3.33 13.64 9.21
CA GLY A 46 -3.86 14.99 9.01
C GLY A 46 -4.04 15.39 7.54
N MET A 47 -3.98 14.43 6.61
CA MET A 47 -4.25 14.71 5.20
C MET A 47 -5.77 14.67 4.93
N GLU A 48 -6.20 15.44 3.94
CA GLU A 48 -7.60 15.47 3.52
C GLU A 48 -8.04 14.10 2.99
N LYS A 49 -9.19 13.59 3.46
CA LYS A 49 -9.70 12.25 3.13
C LYS A 49 -9.79 12.00 1.62
N GLU A 50 -10.17 13.01 0.84
CA GLU A 50 -10.25 12.88 -0.61
C GLU A 50 -8.87 12.70 -1.26
N LYS A 51 -7.88 13.47 -0.83
CA LYS A 51 -6.48 13.33 -1.29
C LYS A 51 -5.85 12.02 -0.85
N ALA A 52 -6.12 11.62 0.40
CA ALA A 52 -5.70 10.33 0.95
C ALA A 52 -6.25 9.17 0.11
N SER A 53 -7.56 9.16 -0.15
CA SER A 53 -8.21 8.14 -0.97
C SER A 53 -7.66 8.10 -2.40
N LYS A 54 -7.52 9.26 -3.07
CA LYS A 54 -6.95 9.34 -4.43
C LYS A 54 -5.52 8.81 -4.49
N PHE A 55 -4.69 9.17 -3.53
CA PHE A 55 -3.32 8.67 -3.43
C PHE A 55 -3.27 7.17 -3.24
N CYS A 56 -4.04 6.65 -2.28
CA CYS A 56 -4.06 5.24 -1.94
C CYS A 56 -4.61 4.37 -3.06
N ASP A 57 -5.64 4.85 -3.75
CA ASP A 57 -6.19 4.17 -4.91
C ASP A 57 -5.13 4.02 -6.01
N CYS A 58 -4.46 5.12 -6.35
CA CYS A 58 -3.35 5.13 -7.31
C CYS A 58 -2.17 4.25 -6.86
N TYR A 59 -1.76 4.38 -5.59
CA TYR A 59 -0.60 3.68 -5.04
C TYR A 59 -0.82 2.17 -5.09
N VAL A 60 -1.95 1.70 -4.55
CA VAL A 60 -2.28 0.28 -4.51
C VAL A 60 -2.49 -0.28 -5.91
N ASP A 61 -3.17 0.44 -6.82
CA ASP A 61 -3.35 -0.02 -8.20
C ASP A 61 -2.02 -0.23 -8.93
N ASN A 62 -1.06 0.69 -8.77
CA ASN A 62 0.25 0.55 -9.39
C ASN A 62 1.11 -0.54 -8.72
N VAL A 63 1.08 -0.65 -7.40
CA VAL A 63 1.75 -1.72 -6.66
C VAL A 63 1.23 -3.08 -7.10
N MET A 64 -0.09 -3.25 -7.19
CA MET A 64 -0.72 -4.52 -7.56
C MET A 64 -0.38 -4.99 -8.98
N LYS A 65 -0.05 -4.07 -9.90
CA LYS A 65 0.44 -4.42 -11.25
C LYS A 65 1.84 -5.02 -11.25
N VAL A 66 2.67 -4.68 -10.27
CA VAL A 66 4.08 -5.14 -10.22
C VAL A 66 4.31 -6.29 -9.25
N LEU A 67 3.51 -6.39 -8.19
CA LEU A 67 3.63 -7.48 -7.23
C LEU A 67 3.35 -8.82 -7.91
N THR A 68 3.91 -9.88 -7.37
CA THR A 68 3.57 -11.28 -7.69
C THR A 68 2.64 -11.82 -6.60
N ASP A 69 2.00 -12.96 -6.84
CA ASP A 69 1.21 -13.64 -5.79
C ASP A 69 2.08 -13.98 -4.57
N LYS A 70 3.37 -14.31 -4.77
CA LYS A 70 4.32 -14.56 -3.69
C LYS A 70 4.63 -13.29 -2.89
N ASP A 71 4.75 -12.15 -3.54
CA ASP A 71 4.95 -10.87 -2.86
C ASP A 71 3.74 -10.53 -1.99
N ILE A 72 2.53 -10.75 -2.50
CA ILE A 72 1.28 -10.52 -1.76
C ILE A 72 1.17 -11.48 -0.59
N GLU A 73 1.48 -12.76 -0.76
CA GLU A 73 1.54 -13.70 0.36
C GLU A 73 2.59 -13.33 1.41
N THR A 74 3.68 -12.70 1.00
CA THR A 74 4.73 -12.23 1.92
C THR A 74 4.24 -11.04 2.73
N LEU A 75 3.52 -10.10 2.10
CA LEU A 75 2.92 -8.94 2.76
C LEU A 75 1.76 -9.34 3.67
N ASP A 76 0.93 -10.30 3.26
CA ASP A 76 -0.19 -10.82 4.07
C ASP A 76 0.27 -11.55 5.34
N LYS A 77 1.44 -12.21 5.28
CA LYS A 77 2.06 -12.91 6.42
C LYS A 77 2.98 -12.03 7.24
N LEU A 78 3.15 -10.77 6.84
CA LEU A 78 4.00 -9.84 7.56
C LEU A 78 3.33 -9.50 8.89
N ALA A 79 4.10 -9.52 9.98
CA ALA A 79 3.59 -9.10 11.28
C ALA A 79 3.27 -7.59 11.25
N ASP A 80 2.34 -7.14 12.10
CA ASP A 80 1.86 -5.74 12.16
C ASP A 80 2.98 -4.68 12.34
N ASP A 81 4.15 -5.06 12.85
CA ASP A 81 5.31 -4.16 13.03
C ASP A 81 6.49 -4.53 12.12
N ALA A 82 6.35 -5.57 11.30
CA ALA A 82 7.39 -5.96 10.37
C ALA A 82 7.40 -5.03 9.16
N GLN A 83 8.58 -4.85 8.56
CA GLN A 83 8.71 -4.20 7.26
C GLN A 83 8.95 -5.24 6.18
N PRO A 84 8.41 -5.05 4.97
CA PRO A 84 8.76 -5.91 3.85
C PRO A 84 10.27 -5.82 3.60
N ASP A 85 10.83 -6.90 3.07
CA ASP A 85 12.25 -6.94 2.74
C ASP A 85 12.61 -5.82 1.76
N LYS A 86 13.88 -5.40 1.75
CA LYS A 86 14.31 -4.18 1.06
C LYS A 86 13.93 -4.19 -0.43
N GLU A 87 14.06 -5.34 -1.09
CA GLU A 87 13.70 -5.49 -2.49
C GLU A 87 12.20 -5.25 -2.74
N LEU A 88 11.34 -5.79 -1.88
CA LEU A 88 9.90 -5.63 -1.97
C LEU A 88 9.48 -4.19 -1.64
N ALA A 89 10.08 -3.58 -0.62
CA ALA A 89 9.88 -2.18 -0.30
C ALA A 89 10.27 -1.25 -1.47
N GLU A 90 11.45 -1.46 -2.09
CA GLU A 90 11.89 -0.68 -3.26
C GLU A 90 10.98 -0.88 -4.47
N LYS A 91 10.47 -2.10 -4.68
CA LYS A 91 9.54 -2.43 -5.75
C LYS A 91 8.23 -1.66 -5.59
N MET A 92 7.69 -1.63 -4.37
CA MET A 92 6.48 -0.90 -4.04
C MET A 92 6.68 0.63 -4.10
N GLU A 93 7.83 1.13 -3.65
CA GLU A 93 8.20 2.55 -3.76
C GLU A 93 8.24 2.99 -5.23
N LYS A 94 8.92 2.22 -6.10
CA LYS A 94 9.02 2.54 -7.54
C LYS A 94 7.65 2.52 -8.22
N ALA A 95 6.79 1.59 -7.85
CA ALA A 95 5.43 1.51 -8.39
C ALA A 95 4.54 2.66 -7.90
N GLY A 96 4.68 3.08 -6.64
CA GLY A 96 3.90 4.16 -6.04
C GLY A 96 4.42 5.56 -6.29
N ALA A 97 5.69 5.71 -6.71
CA ALA A 97 6.32 6.99 -7.02
C ALA A 97 5.49 7.93 -7.93
N PRO A 98 4.85 7.48 -9.04
CA PRO A 98 4.02 8.36 -9.87
C PRO A 98 2.79 8.92 -9.12
N CYS A 99 2.31 8.25 -8.08
CA CYS A 99 1.17 8.69 -7.27
C CYS A 99 1.55 9.77 -6.24
N ALA A 100 2.84 9.96 -5.97
CA ALA A 100 3.30 10.95 -5.00
C ALA A 100 2.76 12.35 -5.31
N SER A 101 2.68 12.72 -6.59
CA SER A 101 2.16 14.02 -7.04
C SER A 101 0.73 14.33 -6.54
N LEU A 102 -0.07 13.33 -6.18
CA LEU A 102 -1.42 13.49 -5.63
C LEU A 102 -1.43 14.06 -4.20
N ILE A 103 -0.35 13.84 -3.46
CA ILE A 103 -0.18 14.32 -2.07
C ILE A 103 0.87 15.41 -1.94
N SER A 104 1.71 15.59 -2.97
CA SER A 104 2.78 16.58 -2.97
C SER A 104 2.29 18.02 -3.04
N GLY A 105 1.03 18.27 -3.45
CA GLY A 105 0.57 19.61 -3.83
C GLY A 105 1.39 20.09 -5.02
N GLY A 106 0.89 19.84 -6.24
CA GLY A 106 1.49 20.45 -7.42
C GLY A 106 1.39 21.97 -7.29
N GLU A 107 2.52 22.61 -7.00
CA GLU A 107 2.82 23.99 -7.35
C GLU A 107 3.37 24.04 -8.78
#